data_AF-A0A8C5L8X8-F1
#
_entry.id   AF-A0A8C5L8X8-F1
#
_cell.length_a   1.000
_cell.length_b   1.000
_cell.length_c   1.000
_cell.angle_alpha   90.00
_cell.angle_beta   90.00
_cell.angle_gamma   90.00
#
_symmetry.space_group_name_H-M   'P 1'
#
loop_
_entity.id
_entity.type
_entity.pdbx_description
1 polymer ?
#
loop_
_entity_poly.entity_id
_entity_poly.type
_entity_poly.pdbx_seq_one_letter_code
_entity_poly.pdbx_strand_id
1 'polypeptide(L)'
;MLSPGAVLVFTLLLVADSLSHRARKPTEPPSPISTIRPQANFDTHRFAGTWLLVAVGSACHFLQEQSNQAKATKLQVAPQGAALDVSTFTKLDGICWQVRQLFRDTGIPGRFLLQAHGARWPVHVVVAETDYQDFAILFLERAQRLSVKLYARSLPVSDSVLSVFEQRVREANLTEDQVFFFPKYGFCETVDQFHILDEVQR
;
A
#
# COMPACT_ATOMS: atom_id res chain seq x y z
N MET A 1 -62.05 8.36 69.21
CA MET A 1 -61.98 9.54 68.33
C MET A 1 -60.66 9.47 67.58
N LEU A 2 -60.69 9.11 66.29
CA LEU A 2 -59.50 9.04 65.44
C LEU A 2 -59.31 10.38 64.72
N SER A 3 -58.10 10.91 64.79
CA SER A 3 -57.63 12.06 64.00
C SER A 3 -56.87 11.55 62.75
N PRO A 4 -57.01 12.21 61.57
CA PRO A 4 -56.42 11.77 60.31
C PRO A 4 -55.03 12.40 60.09
N GLY A 5 -54.18 11.78 59.27
CA GLY A 5 -52.98 12.50 58.82
C GLY A 5 -51.95 11.71 58.01
N ALA A 6 -51.77 12.19 56.78
CA ALA A 6 -50.55 12.16 55.98
C ALA A 6 -50.17 10.87 55.22
N VAL A 7 -50.55 10.89 53.95
CA VAL A 7 -49.86 10.24 52.83
C VAL A 7 -48.43 10.79 52.73
N LEU A 8 -47.42 9.91 52.62
CA LEU A 8 -46.11 10.27 52.07
C LEU A 8 -45.63 9.17 51.13
N VAL A 9 -45.44 9.55 49.86
CA VAL A 9 -44.94 8.73 48.75
C VAL A 9 -43.52 9.19 48.42
N PHE A 10 -42.62 8.21 48.34
CA PHE A 10 -41.39 8.08 47.55
C PHE A 10 -40.39 9.26 47.44
N THR A 11 -39.10 8.96 47.68
CA THR A 11 -38.12 8.72 46.60
C THR A 11 -36.73 8.38 47.18
N LEU A 12 -36.21 7.18 46.87
CA LEU A 12 -34.81 6.79 47.11
C LEU A 12 -33.97 7.16 45.88
N LEU A 13 -33.08 8.15 46.02
CA LEU A 13 -32.06 8.47 45.02
C LEU A 13 -30.81 7.64 45.30
N LEU A 14 -30.61 6.58 44.50
CA LEU A 14 -29.32 5.87 44.41
C LEU A 14 -28.41 6.64 43.46
N VAL A 15 -27.44 7.37 44.01
CA VAL A 15 -26.37 7.98 43.22
C VAL A 15 -25.27 6.92 43.06
N ALA A 16 -25.29 6.21 41.93
CA ALA A 16 -24.21 5.29 41.57
C ALA A 16 -23.07 6.12 40.94
N ASP A 17 -22.10 6.49 41.77
CA ASP A 17 -20.89 7.17 41.33
C ASP A 17 -19.97 6.15 40.65
N SER A 18 -20.13 6.01 39.33
CA SER A 18 -19.28 5.12 38.52
C SER A 18 -18.04 5.89 38.07
N LEU A 19 -16.97 5.76 38.85
CA LEU A 19 -15.61 6.10 38.44
C LEU A 19 -15.25 5.29 37.18
N SER A 20 -15.50 5.91 36.03
CA SER A 20 -15.08 5.38 34.74
C SER A 20 -13.56 5.48 34.64
N HIS A 21 -12.87 4.43 35.10
CA HIS A 21 -11.47 4.21 34.75
C HIS A 21 -11.41 3.99 33.24
N ARG A 22 -11.17 5.09 32.51
CA ARG A 22 -10.87 5.08 31.08
C ARG A 22 -9.55 4.33 30.91
N ALA A 23 -9.64 3.01 30.70
CA ALA A 23 -8.51 2.18 30.35
C ALA A 23 -7.80 2.84 29.15
N ARG A 24 -6.56 3.29 29.37
CA ARG A 24 -5.73 3.83 28.30
C ARG A 24 -5.56 2.72 27.26
N LYS A 25 -6.09 2.95 26.06
CA LYS A 25 -5.92 2.04 24.92
C LYS A 25 -4.41 1.80 24.72
N PRO A 26 -3.94 0.55 24.61
CA PRO A 26 -2.53 0.27 24.34
C PRO A 26 -2.06 1.04 23.11
N THR A 27 -0.91 1.72 23.21
CA THR A 27 -0.28 2.42 22.09
C THR A 27 0.02 1.41 20.99
N GLU A 28 -0.59 1.59 19.82
CA GLU A 28 -0.35 0.74 18.66
C GLU A 28 1.14 0.82 18.26
N PRO A 29 1.80 -0.31 17.93
CA PRO A 29 3.19 -0.28 17.50
C PRO A 29 3.39 0.65 16.29
N PRO A 30 4.54 1.33 16.18
CA PRO A 30 4.80 2.23 15.06
C PRO A 30 4.78 1.45 13.75
N SER A 31 4.20 2.07 12.72
CA SER A 31 4.10 1.51 11.37
C SER A 31 5.50 1.24 10.78
N PRO A 32 5.82 0.01 10.32
CA PRO A 32 7.12 -0.34 9.74
C PRO A 32 7.60 0.62 8.64
N ILE A 33 6.72 1.10 7.78
CA ILE A 33 7.06 1.99 6.66
C ILE A 33 7.41 3.42 7.11
N SER A 34 7.13 3.76 8.37
CA SER A 34 7.44 5.10 8.92
C SER A 34 8.95 5.35 9.02
N THR A 35 9.77 4.29 9.19
CA THR A 35 11.23 4.40 9.28
C THR A 35 11.94 4.45 7.93
N ILE A 36 11.23 4.08 6.84
CA ILE A 36 11.78 4.09 5.48
C ILE A 36 11.96 5.53 5.00
N ARG A 37 13.17 5.87 4.55
CA ARG A 37 13.43 7.21 4.00
C ARG A 37 12.98 7.27 2.54
N PRO A 38 12.17 8.26 2.13
CA PRO A 38 11.87 8.47 0.72
C PRO A 38 13.11 8.97 -0.04
N GLN A 39 13.11 8.78 -1.35
CA GLN A 39 14.08 9.36 -2.27
C GLN A 39 14.20 10.86 -2.01
N ALA A 40 15.44 11.32 -1.76
CA ALA A 40 15.70 12.73 -1.52
C ALA A 40 15.26 13.57 -2.72
N ASN A 41 14.52 14.66 -2.45
CA ASN A 41 13.99 15.57 -3.47
C ASN A 41 13.21 14.84 -4.57
N PHE A 42 12.36 13.89 -4.19
CA PHE A 42 11.58 13.11 -5.14
C PHE A 42 10.81 14.01 -6.13
N ASP A 43 11.03 13.79 -7.43
CA ASP A 43 10.42 14.52 -8.53
C ASP A 43 9.39 13.64 -9.25
N THR A 44 8.11 14.03 -9.19
CA THR A 44 6.99 13.31 -9.82
C THR A 44 7.10 13.30 -11.34
N HIS A 45 7.58 14.37 -11.96
CA HIS A 45 7.71 14.49 -13.41
C HIS A 45 8.82 13.59 -13.95
N ARG A 46 9.95 13.50 -13.27
CA ARG A 46 11.03 12.56 -13.64
C ARG A 46 10.61 11.11 -13.43
N PHE A 47 9.77 10.85 -12.44
CA PHE A 47 9.26 9.50 -12.15
C PHE A 47 8.16 9.04 -13.13
N ALA A 48 7.55 9.96 -13.87
CA ALA A 48 6.50 9.68 -14.83
C ALA A 48 6.93 8.69 -15.93
N GLY A 49 5.95 8.09 -16.61
CA GLY A 49 6.16 7.15 -17.71
C GLY A 49 5.96 5.69 -17.30
N THR A 50 6.52 4.79 -18.10
CA THR A 50 6.32 3.35 -17.94
C THR A 50 7.34 2.74 -16.98
N TRP A 51 6.89 1.80 -16.15
CA TRP A 51 7.71 1.00 -15.24
C TRP A 51 7.30 -0.48 -15.33
N LEU A 52 8.26 -1.39 -15.44
CA LEU A 52 8.04 -2.84 -15.49
C LEU A 52 8.30 -3.43 -14.11
N LEU A 53 7.35 -4.20 -13.57
CA LEU A 53 7.55 -4.90 -12.30
C LEU A 53 8.51 -6.07 -12.49
N VAL A 54 9.60 -6.07 -11.73
CA VAL A 54 10.68 -7.07 -11.86
C VAL A 54 10.59 -8.10 -10.75
N ALA A 55 10.48 -7.65 -9.50
CA ALA A 55 10.44 -8.53 -8.35
C ALA A 55 9.66 -7.90 -7.18
N VAL A 56 9.15 -8.76 -6.30
CA VAL A 56 8.47 -8.37 -5.07
C VAL A 56 9.03 -9.19 -3.91
N GLY A 57 9.53 -8.51 -2.87
CA GLY A 57 9.76 -9.10 -1.55
C GLY A 57 8.51 -8.97 -0.70
N SER A 58 7.92 -10.07 -0.23
CA SER A 58 6.70 -10.03 0.60
C SER A 58 6.46 -11.31 1.41
N ALA A 59 6.01 -11.17 2.66
CA ALA A 59 5.48 -12.28 3.46
C ALA A 59 3.99 -12.60 3.16
N CYS A 60 3.46 -12.13 2.02
CA CYS A 60 2.08 -12.40 1.62
C CYS A 60 1.91 -13.87 1.18
N HIS A 61 1.10 -14.63 1.91
CA HIS A 61 0.83 -16.04 1.64
C HIS A 61 0.37 -16.31 0.21
N PHE A 62 -0.49 -15.45 -0.34
CA PHE A 62 -0.96 -15.60 -1.72
C PHE A 62 0.19 -15.54 -2.72
N LEU A 63 1.17 -14.65 -2.53
CA LEU A 63 2.34 -14.57 -3.40
C LEU A 63 3.27 -15.77 -3.21
N GLN A 64 3.39 -16.30 -1.99
CA GLN A 64 4.16 -17.51 -1.72
C GLN A 64 3.58 -18.73 -2.46
N GLU A 65 2.28 -18.94 -2.35
CA GLU A 65 1.59 -20.08 -2.98
C GLU A 65 1.49 -19.95 -4.50
N GLN A 66 1.29 -18.72 -5.00
CA GLN A 66 1.02 -18.45 -6.42
C GLN A 66 2.19 -17.80 -7.14
N SER A 67 3.41 -17.91 -6.59
CA SER A 67 4.64 -17.31 -7.15
C SER A 67 4.84 -17.70 -8.62
N ASN A 68 4.65 -18.98 -8.96
CA ASN A 68 4.74 -19.51 -10.32
C ASN A 68 3.65 -18.98 -11.27
N GLN A 69 2.62 -18.33 -10.75
CA GLN A 69 1.54 -17.73 -11.53
C GLN A 69 1.67 -16.22 -11.70
N ALA A 70 2.76 -15.62 -11.21
CA ALA A 70 3.05 -14.20 -11.42
C ALA A 70 2.91 -13.83 -12.92
N LYS A 71 2.31 -12.68 -13.18
CA LYS A 71 1.99 -12.21 -14.53
C LYS A 71 2.78 -10.96 -14.83
N ALA A 72 3.29 -10.84 -16.05
CA ALA A 72 3.99 -9.64 -16.50
C ALA A 72 3.15 -8.40 -16.22
N THR A 73 3.68 -7.50 -15.41
CA THR A 73 2.95 -6.35 -14.88
C THR A 73 3.71 -5.08 -15.21
N LYS A 74 3.04 -4.10 -15.82
CA LYS A 74 3.61 -2.77 -16.07
C LYS A 74 2.78 -1.69 -15.39
N LEU A 75 3.41 -0.62 -14.95
CA LEU A 75 2.78 0.61 -14.53
C LEU A 75 2.94 1.66 -15.62
N GLN A 76 1.93 2.50 -15.76
CA GLN A 76 2.03 3.80 -16.42
C GLN A 76 1.71 4.87 -15.40
N VAL A 77 2.66 5.76 -15.17
CA VAL A 77 2.60 6.79 -14.13
C VAL A 77 2.51 8.16 -14.77
N ALA A 78 1.56 8.98 -14.33
CA ALA A 78 1.40 10.37 -14.74
C ALA A 78 1.34 11.27 -13.50
N PRO A 79 2.02 12.43 -13.49
CA PRO A 79 1.90 13.39 -12.40
C PRO A 79 0.51 14.03 -12.37
N GLN A 80 -0.08 14.15 -11.18
CA GLN A 80 -1.30 14.92 -10.93
C GLN A 80 -1.04 15.90 -9.77
N GLY A 81 -0.36 17.00 -10.09
CA GLY A 81 0.20 17.89 -9.07
C GLY A 81 1.26 17.16 -8.23
N ALA A 82 1.07 17.12 -6.91
CA ALA A 82 1.94 16.35 -6.00
C ALA A 82 1.58 14.86 -5.90
N ALA A 83 0.41 14.46 -6.43
CA ALA A 83 -0.03 13.06 -6.49
C ALA A 83 0.44 12.39 -7.79
N LEU A 84 0.26 11.07 -7.88
CA LEU A 84 0.53 10.29 -9.09
C LEU A 84 -0.71 9.50 -9.51
N ASP A 85 -1.16 9.70 -10.74
CA ASP A 85 -2.08 8.80 -11.42
C ASP A 85 -1.29 7.56 -11.86
N VAL A 86 -1.69 6.38 -11.38
CA VAL A 86 -1.00 5.11 -11.62
C VAL A 86 -1.96 4.13 -12.27
N SER A 87 -1.67 3.75 -13.50
CA SER A 87 -2.35 2.65 -14.20
C SER A 87 -1.51 1.39 -14.15
N THR A 88 -2.00 0.33 -13.51
CA THR A 88 -1.38 -0.99 -13.50
C THR A 88 -1.98 -1.86 -14.58
N PHE A 89 -1.14 -2.46 -15.42
CA PHE A 89 -1.55 -3.39 -16.47
C PHE A 89 -1.03 -4.78 -16.14
N THR A 90 -1.92 -5.77 -16.12
CA THR A 90 -1.57 -7.16 -15.86
C THR A 90 -2.52 -8.10 -16.59
N LYS A 91 -2.14 -9.37 -16.75
CA LYS A 91 -3.00 -10.38 -17.36
C LYS A 91 -3.75 -11.17 -16.31
N LEU A 92 -5.04 -11.36 -16.52
CA LEU A 92 -5.86 -12.31 -15.78
C LEU A 92 -6.55 -13.21 -16.80
N ASP A 93 -6.35 -14.52 -16.68
CA ASP A 93 -6.89 -15.53 -17.60
C ASP A 93 -6.64 -15.25 -19.10
N GLY A 94 -5.45 -14.73 -19.40
CA GLY A 94 -5.01 -14.39 -20.76
C GLY A 94 -5.50 -13.03 -21.27
N ILE A 95 -6.39 -12.36 -20.53
CA ILE A 95 -6.96 -11.06 -20.88
C ILE A 95 -6.20 -9.96 -20.16
N CYS A 96 -5.97 -8.84 -20.85
CA CYS A 96 -5.30 -7.68 -20.29
C CYS A 96 -6.27 -6.79 -19.52
N TRP A 97 -5.91 -6.49 -18.27
CA TRP A 97 -6.66 -5.62 -17.38
C TRP A 97 -5.86 -4.36 -17.07
N GLN A 98 -6.55 -3.22 -16.95
CA GLN A 98 -6.01 -1.97 -16.45
C GLN A 98 -6.67 -1.63 -15.12
N VAL A 99 -5.87 -1.43 -14.07
CA VAL A 99 -6.33 -0.91 -12.77
C VAL A 99 -5.84 0.52 -12.62
N ARG A 100 -6.76 1.48 -12.52
CA ARG A 100 -6.45 2.91 -12.33
C ARG A 100 -6.52 3.27 -10.86
N GLN A 101 -5.45 3.87 -10.37
CA GLN A 101 -5.25 4.18 -8.97
C GLN A 101 -4.67 5.58 -8.83
N LEU A 102 -5.02 6.26 -7.74
CA LEU A 102 -4.44 7.55 -7.38
C LEU A 102 -3.56 7.38 -6.14
N PHE A 103 -2.26 7.61 -6.32
CA PHE A 103 -1.30 7.69 -5.23
C PHE A 103 -1.32 9.11 -4.70
N ARG A 104 -2.11 9.31 -3.64
CA ARG A 104 -2.35 10.64 -3.05
C ARG A 104 -1.11 11.11 -2.31
N ASP A 105 -0.80 12.40 -2.44
CA ASP A 105 0.25 13.05 -1.67
C ASP A 105 -0.05 12.99 -0.16
N THR A 106 0.98 12.76 0.65
CA THR A 106 0.91 12.82 2.13
C THR A 106 1.59 14.08 2.70
N GLY A 107 2.00 15.02 1.84
CA GLY A 107 2.76 16.21 2.20
C GLY A 107 4.27 15.98 2.34
N ILE A 108 4.74 14.75 2.11
CA ILE A 108 6.17 14.40 2.15
C ILE A 108 6.53 13.84 0.77
N PRO A 109 7.41 14.52 -0.01
CA PRO A 109 7.81 14.05 -1.33
C PRO A 109 8.30 12.60 -1.31
N GLY A 110 7.79 11.79 -2.25
CA GLY A 110 8.10 10.37 -2.37
C GLY A 110 7.30 9.47 -1.43
N ARG A 111 6.41 10.01 -0.59
CA ARG A 111 5.44 9.25 0.21
C ARG A 111 4.03 9.47 -0.33
N PHE A 112 3.30 8.36 -0.49
CA PHE A 112 1.95 8.36 -1.02
C PHE A 112 1.02 7.48 -0.20
N LEU A 113 -0.27 7.78 -0.33
CA LEU A 113 -1.36 6.98 0.21
C LEU A 113 -2.26 6.50 -0.93
N LEU A 114 -2.39 5.18 -1.04
CA LEU A 114 -3.33 4.54 -1.94
C LEU A 114 -4.54 4.06 -1.12
N GLN A 115 -5.73 4.51 -1.50
CA GLN A 115 -7.00 4.05 -0.95
C GLN A 115 -7.82 3.41 -2.07
N ALA A 116 -7.63 2.11 -2.28
CA ALA A 116 -8.42 1.35 -3.25
C ALA A 116 -9.89 1.27 -2.82
N HIS A 117 -10.81 1.29 -3.80
CA HIS A 117 -12.23 1.18 -3.53
C HIS A 117 -12.58 -0.16 -2.88
N GLY A 118 -13.36 -0.14 -1.80
CA GLY A 118 -13.72 -1.36 -1.06
C GLY A 118 -12.58 -2.01 -0.27
N ALA A 119 -11.35 -1.49 -0.34
CA ALA A 119 -10.25 -2.01 0.45
C ALA A 119 -10.40 -1.63 1.93
N ARG A 120 -10.35 -2.66 2.80
CA ARG A 120 -10.45 -2.50 4.26
C ARG A 120 -9.37 -1.60 4.86
N TRP A 121 -8.19 -1.56 4.25
CA TRP A 121 -7.02 -0.84 4.77
C TRP A 121 -6.36 -0.05 3.64
N PRO A 122 -5.95 1.20 3.89
CA PRO A 122 -5.11 1.93 2.96
C PRO A 122 -3.77 1.21 2.75
N VAL A 123 -3.11 1.56 1.66
CA VAL A 123 -1.74 1.14 1.37
C VAL A 123 -0.85 2.38 1.40
N HIS A 124 0.12 2.40 2.31
CA HIS A 124 1.16 3.41 2.32
C HIS A 124 2.23 3.02 1.31
N VAL A 125 2.71 3.98 0.53
CA VAL A 125 3.74 3.76 -0.48
C VAL A 125 4.88 4.75 -0.25
N VAL A 126 6.12 4.27 -0.33
CA VAL A 126 7.33 5.09 -0.29
C VAL A 126 8.20 4.73 -1.48
N VAL A 127 8.49 5.69 -2.35
CA VAL A 127 9.56 5.55 -3.34
C VAL A 127 10.87 5.80 -2.60
N ALA A 128 11.58 4.73 -2.25
CA ALA A 128 12.77 4.82 -1.39
C ALA A 128 14.02 5.16 -2.21
N GLU A 129 14.19 4.54 -3.37
CA GLU A 129 15.35 4.72 -4.22
C GLU A 129 14.96 4.68 -5.69
N THR A 130 15.45 5.64 -6.47
CA THR A 130 15.32 5.63 -7.93
C THR A 130 16.33 6.59 -8.55
N ASP A 131 16.86 6.22 -9.71
CA ASP A 131 17.60 7.12 -10.61
C ASP A 131 16.70 7.76 -11.69
N TYR A 132 15.40 7.44 -11.65
CA TYR A 132 14.35 7.82 -12.60
C TYR A 132 14.47 7.21 -14.00
N GLN A 133 15.64 6.68 -14.37
CA GLN A 133 16.00 6.30 -15.74
C GLN A 133 16.10 4.79 -15.94
N ASP A 134 16.50 4.04 -14.92
CA ASP A 134 16.71 2.60 -15.03
C ASP A 134 15.87 1.83 -14.02
N PHE A 135 15.83 2.25 -12.75
CA PHE A 135 15.16 1.49 -11.70
C PHE A 135 14.42 2.32 -10.65
N ALA A 136 13.52 1.67 -9.94
CA ALA A 136 12.90 2.21 -8.73
C ALA A 136 12.59 1.10 -7.72
N ILE A 137 12.91 1.36 -6.45
CA ILE A 137 12.57 0.49 -5.32
C ILE A 137 11.51 1.18 -4.48
N LEU A 138 10.35 0.54 -4.39
CA LEU A 138 9.20 1.03 -3.63
C LEU A 138 8.95 0.13 -2.43
N PHE A 139 8.71 0.75 -1.28
CA PHE A 139 8.16 0.08 -0.11
C PHE A 139 6.65 0.31 -0.06
N LEU A 140 5.90 -0.76 0.20
CA LEU A 140 4.46 -0.70 0.38
C LEU A 140 4.09 -1.34 1.70
N GLU A 141 3.20 -0.71 2.45
CA GLU A 141 2.66 -1.25 3.69
C GLU A 141 1.14 -1.31 3.64
N ARG A 142 0.60 -2.48 3.96
CA ARG A 142 -0.83 -2.71 4.13
C ARG A 142 -1.05 -3.52 5.40
N ALA A 143 -1.89 -3.02 6.31
CA ALA A 143 -2.21 -3.70 7.57
C ALA A 143 -0.95 -4.15 8.34
N GLN A 144 0.00 -3.23 8.55
CA GLN A 144 1.28 -3.47 9.27
C GLN A 144 2.20 -4.51 8.60
N ARG A 145 1.94 -4.87 7.34
CA ARG A 145 2.80 -5.77 6.56
C ARG A 145 3.51 -5.01 5.46
N LEU A 146 4.83 -4.98 5.57
CA LEU A 146 5.73 -4.35 4.61
C LEU A 146 5.99 -5.28 3.42
N SER A 147 6.18 -4.68 2.25
CA SER A 147 6.64 -5.36 1.04
C SER A 147 7.54 -4.40 0.26
N VAL A 148 8.46 -4.98 -0.50
CA VAL A 148 9.43 -4.23 -1.32
C VAL A 148 9.19 -4.61 -2.77
N LYS A 149 9.15 -3.64 -3.68
CA LYS A 149 8.96 -3.87 -5.11
C LYS A 149 10.09 -3.23 -5.89
N LEU A 150 10.67 -4.00 -6.81
CA LEU A 150 11.62 -3.50 -7.79
C LEU A 150 10.90 -3.27 -9.13
N TYR A 151 11.04 -2.07 -9.64
CA TYR A 151 10.62 -1.68 -10.97
C TYR A 151 11.82 -1.29 -11.83
N ALA A 152 11.71 -1.50 -13.14
CA ALA A 152 12.71 -1.07 -14.10
C ALA A 152 12.07 -0.39 -15.32
N ARG A 153 12.79 0.51 -15.98
CA ARG A 153 12.34 1.12 -17.25
C ARG A 153 12.45 0.16 -18.42
N SER A 154 13.45 -0.73 -18.39
CA SER A 154 13.69 -1.74 -19.42
C SER A 154 14.28 -3.01 -18.80
N LEU A 155 14.33 -4.10 -19.58
CA LEU A 155 14.91 -5.37 -19.18
C LEU A 155 16.06 -5.74 -20.15
N PRO A 156 17.11 -6.44 -19.68
CA PRO A 156 17.32 -6.94 -18.31
C PRO A 156 17.74 -5.85 -17.33
N VAL A 157 17.52 -6.10 -16.04
CA VAL A 157 18.04 -5.27 -14.94
C VAL A 157 19.49 -5.65 -14.66
N SER A 158 20.34 -4.67 -14.37
CA SER A 158 21.74 -4.90 -13.97
C SER A 158 21.87 -5.61 -12.62
N ASP A 159 22.91 -6.42 -12.46
CA ASP A 159 23.19 -7.14 -11.21
C ASP A 159 23.36 -6.20 -10.00
N SER A 160 23.92 -5.00 -10.19
CA SER A 160 24.06 -4.00 -9.13
C SER A 160 22.72 -3.57 -8.55
N VAL A 161 21.73 -3.33 -9.40
CA VAL A 161 20.35 -2.97 -8.99
C VAL A 161 19.68 -4.15 -8.29
N LEU A 162 19.88 -5.38 -8.78
CA LEU A 162 19.34 -6.57 -8.11
C LEU A 162 19.94 -6.74 -6.70
N SER A 163 21.25 -6.56 -6.53
CA SER A 163 21.90 -6.62 -5.22
C SER A 163 21.39 -5.54 -4.25
N VAL A 164 21.14 -4.31 -4.73
CA VAL A 164 20.53 -3.25 -3.91
C VAL A 164 19.12 -3.65 -3.48
N PHE A 165 18.31 -4.18 -4.40
CA PHE A 165 16.97 -4.65 -4.08
C PHE A 165 16.98 -5.77 -3.04
N GLU A 166 17.83 -6.79 -3.19
CA GLU A 166 17.97 -7.88 -2.22
C GLU A 166 18.43 -7.37 -0.84
N GLN A 167 19.31 -6.37 -0.80
CA GLN A 167 19.69 -5.71 0.45
C GLN A 167 18.48 -5.03 1.10
N ARG A 168 17.65 -4.31 0.34
CA ARG A 168 16.43 -3.68 0.87
C ARG A 168 15.39 -4.68 1.34
N VAL A 169 15.28 -5.84 0.70
CA VAL A 169 14.45 -6.95 1.17
C VAL A 169 14.92 -7.44 2.54
N ARG A 170 16.23 -7.66 2.74
CA ARG A 170 16.79 -8.06 4.04
C ARG A 170 16.57 -7.00 5.12
N GLU A 171 16.76 -5.73 4.80
CA GLU A 171 16.50 -4.61 5.73
C GLU A 171 15.00 -4.49 6.11
N ALA A 172 14.11 -4.99 5.25
CA ALA A 172 12.68 -5.12 5.53
C ALA A 172 12.32 -6.35 6.39
N ASN A 173 13.31 -7.09 6.90
CA ASN A 173 13.16 -8.37 7.59
C ASN A 173 12.45 -9.44 6.76
N LEU A 174 12.66 -9.43 5.44
CA LEU A 174 12.19 -10.44 4.51
C LEU A 174 13.37 -11.32 4.07
N THR A 175 13.07 -12.57 3.75
CA THR A 175 14.06 -13.57 3.36
C THR A 175 14.11 -13.76 1.84
N GLU A 176 15.14 -14.44 1.34
CA GLU A 176 15.31 -14.68 -0.11
C GLU A 176 14.18 -15.55 -0.70
N ASP A 177 13.64 -16.50 0.08
CA ASP A 177 12.47 -17.31 -0.30
C ASP A 177 11.16 -16.50 -0.35
N GLN A 178 11.18 -15.26 0.13
CA GLN A 178 10.07 -14.31 0.06
C GLN A 178 10.23 -13.32 -1.11
N VAL A 179 11.19 -13.55 -2.00
CA VAL A 179 11.40 -12.77 -3.23
C VAL A 179 10.78 -13.50 -4.43
N PHE A 180 9.83 -12.84 -5.09
CA PHE A 180 9.12 -13.37 -6.24
C PHE A 180 9.46 -12.54 -7.49
N PHE A 181 10.11 -13.17 -8.47
CA PHE A 181 10.39 -12.55 -9.75
C PHE A 181 9.18 -12.65 -10.68
N PHE A 182 8.93 -11.57 -11.42
CA PHE A 182 7.84 -11.46 -12.37
C PHE A 182 8.32 -11.82 -13.79
N PRO A 183 7.42 -12.28 -14.68
CA PRO A 183 7.79 -12.62 -16.05
C PRO A 183 8.39 -11.43 -16.80
N LYS A 184 9.44 -11.71 -17.58
CA LYS A 184 10.17 -10.72 -18.39
C LYS A 184 9.53 -10.46 -19.77
N TYR A 185 8.44 -11.15 -20.09
CA TYR A 185 7.75 -11.10 -21.38
C TYR A 185 6.25 -11.27 -21.19
N GLY A 186 5.48 -10.90 -22.22
CA GLY A 186 4.03 -11.04 -22.21
C GLY A 186 3.30 -9.92 -21.47
N PHE A 187 3.91 -8.74 -21.38
CA PHE A 187 3.24 -7.52 -20.91
C PHE A 187 2.00 -7.20 -21.76
N CYS A 188 1.04 -6.52 -21.15
CA CYS A 188 -0.13 -6.01 -21.86
C CYS A 188 0.22 -4.75 -22.63
N GLU A 189 -0.18 -4.64 -23.89
CA GLU A 189 0.00 -3.41 -24.68
C GLU A 189 -1.27 -2.57 -24.75
N THR A 190 -2.42 -3.23 -24.94
CA THR A 190 -3.73 -2.59 -25.02
C THR A 190 -4.71 -3.26 -24.07
N VAL A 191 -5.72 -2.49 -23.65
CA VAL A 191 -6.81 -2.93 -22.79
C VAL A 191 -8.10 -2.34 -23.37
N ASP A 192 -9.12 -3.17 -23.56
CA ASP A 192 -10.43 -2.68 -23.99
C ASP A 192 -11.23 -2.10 -22.81
N GLN A 193 -12.29 -1.37 -23.13
CA GLN A 193 -13.09 -0.63 -22.14
C GLN A 193 -13.75 -1.51 -21.07
N PHE A 194 -13.92 -2.82 -21.30
CA PHE A 194 -14.60 -3.72 -20.36
C PHE A 194 -13.65 -4.28 -19.30
N HIS A 195 -12.34 -4.14 -19.51
CA HIS A 195 -11.30 -4.66 -18.61
C HIS A 195 -10.55 -3.53 -17.88
N ILE A 196 -11.24 -2.43 -17.64
CA ILE A 196 -10.74 -1.28 -16.87
C ILE A 196 -11.42 -1.26 -15.51
N LEU A 197 -10.62 -1.39 -14.45
CA LEU A 197 -11.04 -1.18 -13.08
C LEU A 197 -10.58 0.22 -12.63
N ASP A 198 -11.53 1.13 -12.41
CA ASP A 198 -11.24 2.47 -11.89
C ASP A 198 -11.44 2.53 -10.37
N GLU A 199 -10.34 2.66 -9.62
CA GLU A 199 -10.37 2.78 -8.16
C GLU A 199 -10.31 4.25 -7.69
N VAL A 200 -10.25 5.22 -8.61
CA VAL A 200 -10.18 6.65 -8.29
C VAL A 200 -11.57 7.25 -8.08
N GLN A 201 -12.58 6.78 -8.83
CA GLN A 201 -13.92 7.36 -8.81
C GLN A 201 -14.86 6.70 -7.78
N ARG A 202 -15.15 7.44 -6.70
CA ARG A 202 -16.51 7.61 -6.14
C ARG A 202 -16.62 8.87 -5.29
#